data_AF-A0A4R0GGD2-F1
#
_entry.id   AF-A0A4R0GGD2-F1
#
_cell.length_a   1.000
_cell.length_b   1.000
_cell.length_c   1.000
_cell.angle_alpha   90.00
_cell.angle_beta   90.00
_cell.angle_gamma   90.00
#
_symmetry.space_group_name_H-M   'P 1'
#
loop_
_entity.id
_entity.type
_entity.pdbx_description
1 polymer ?
#
loop_
_entity_poly.entity_id
_entity_poly.type
_entity_poly.pdbx_seq_one_letter_code
_entity_poly.pdbx_strand_id
1 'polypeptide(L)'
;MTTHGPVMPIWSCGGCDLPWPCPTRRRELRAEYADAPVSLALYLGACLIQAAEDMSWAPAGALHRRFIGWTRQPPDVQQRCTATVPAEPDRDERQQAG
;
A
#
# COMPACT_ATOMS: atom_id res chain seq x y z
N MET A 1 4.38 -7.60 -18.01
CA MET A 1 2.92 -7.65 -17.74
C MET A 1 2.73 -8.55 -16.53
N THR A 2 2.09 -8.07 -15.47
CA THR A 2 1.78 -8.94 -14.32
C THR A 2 0.73 -9.93 -14.80
N THR A 3 1.07 -11.23 -14.85
CA THR A 3 0.17 -12.29 -15.30
C THR A 3 -1.19 -12.25 -14.59
N HIS A 4 -1.23 -11.73 -13.37
CA HIS A 4 -2.42 -11.61 -12.53
C HIS A 4 -3.14 -10.24 -12.59
N GLY A 5 -3.36 -9.70 -13.80
CA GLY A 5 -4.12 -8.46 -14.02
C GLY A 5 -5.65 -8.63 -13.88
N PRO A 6 -6.41 -7.53 -13.71
CA PRO A 6 -7.87 -7.58 -13.66
C PRO A 6 -8.47 -7.79 -15.05
N VAL A 7 -9.54 -8.58 -15.12
CA VAL A 7 -10.41 -8.77 -16.28
C VAL A 7 -11.79 -8.23 -15.91
N MET A 8 -12.18 -7.14 -16.57
CA MET A 8 -13.45 -6.44 -16.37
C MET A 8 -14.55 -7.02 -17.28
N PRO A 9 -15.84 -6.87 -16.95
CA PRO A 9 -16.40 -6.15 -15.79
C PRO A 9 -16.63 -7.05 -14.56
N ILE A 10 -16.29 -8.35 -14.61
CA ILE A 10 -16.48 -9.24 -13.45
C ILE A 10 -15.33 -9.17 -12.44
N TRP A 11 -14.28 -8.41 -12.77
CA TRP A 11 -13.05 -8.25 -12.01
C TRP A 11 -12.41 -9.60 -11.67
N SER A 12 -12.36 -10.55 -12.60
CA SER A 12 -11.60 -11.80 -12.41
C SER A 12 -10.11 -11.56 -12.68
N CYS A 13 -9.26 -12.48 -12.23
CA CYS A 13 -7.82 -12.39 -12.43
C CYS A 13 -7.41 -13.11 -13.71
N GLY A 14 -6.84 -12.41 -14.68
CA GLY A 14 -6.46 -12.98 -15.99
C GLY A 14 -5.40 -14.09 -15.96
N GLY A 15 -4.72 -14.29 -14.83
CA GLY A 15 -3.72 -15.36 -14.67
C GLY A 15 -4.22 -16.62 -13.97
N CYS A 16 -5.35 -16.58 -13.25
CA CYS A 16 -5.81 -17.72 -12.45
C CYS A 16 -7.33 -17.80 -12.27
N ASP A 17 -8.09 -16.93 -12.93
CA ASP A 17 -9.57 -16.83 -12.93
C ASP A 17 -10.25 -16.61 -11.58
N LEU A 18 -9.48 -16.56 -10.49
CA LEU A 18 -9.96 -16.17 -9.17
C LEU A 18 -10.41 -14.70 -9.12
N PRO A 19 -11.23 -14.29 -8.14
CA PRO A 19 -11.60 -12.90 -7.95
C PRO A 19 -10.36 -12.01 -7.80
N TRP A 20 -10.19 -11.03 -8.68
CA TRP A 20 -9.13 -10.04 -8.60
C TRP A 20 -9.42 -9.01 -7.50
N PRO A 21 -8.47 -8.60 -6.64
CA PRO A 21 -7.09 -9.08 -6.58
C PRO A 21 -7.01 -10.50 -6.00
N CYS A 22 -6.43 -11.43 -6.76
CA CYS A 22 -6.20 -12.80 -6.31
C CYS A 22 -5.04 -12.86 -5.29
N PRO A 23 -4.86 -13.95 -4.52
CA PRO A 23 -3.81 -14.04 -3.52
C PRO A 23 -2.40 -13.72 -4.05
N THR A 24 -2.07 -14.16 -5.27
CA THR A 24 -0.81 -13.85 -5.93
C THR A 24 -0.66 -12.35 -6.18
N ARG A 25 -1.67 -11.72 -6.82
CA ARG A 25 -1.63 -10.28 -7.10
C ARG A 25 -1.57 -9.45 -5.83
N ARG A 26 -2.23 -9.87 -4.74
CA ARG A 26 -2.11 -9.17 -3.44
C ARG A 26 -0.68 -9.18 -2.91
N ARG A 27 0.05 -10.29 -3.06
CA ARG A 27 1.47 -10.37 -2.66
C ARG A 27 2.34 -9.50 -3.55
N GLU A 28 2.15 -9.56 -4.86
CA GLU A 28 2.87 -8.72 -5.82
C GLU A 28 2.65 -7.22 -5.54
N LEU A 29 1.40 -6.80 -5.35
CA LEU A 29 1.06 -5.42 -5.04
C LEU A 29 1.67 -4.95 -3.72
N ARG A 30 1.72 -5.81 -2.69
CA ARG A 30 2.42 -5.44 -1.44
C ARG A 30 3.92 -5.29 -1.64
N ALA A 31 4.54 -6.13 -2.46
CA ALA A 31 5.97 -6.04 -2.76
C ALA A 31 6.28 -4.79 -3.62
N GLU A 32 5.45 -4.50 -4.61
CA GLU A 32 5.57 -3.35 -5.51
C GLU A 32 5.44 -2.01 -4.75
N TYR A 33 4.59 -1.97 -3.72
CA TYR A 33 4.32 -0.78 -2.91
C TYR A 33 4.87 -0.90 -1.47
N ALA A 34 5.92 -1.69 -1.26
CA ALA A 34 6.45 -1.95 0.09
C ALA A 34 6.80 -0.66 0.85
N ASP A 35 7.37 0.33 0.16
CA ASP A 35 7.75 1.64 0.72
C ASP A 35 6.65 2.70 0.60
N ALA A 36 5.49 2.35 0.04
CA ALA A 36 4.39 3.28 -0.25
C ALA A 36 2.99 2.66 0.02
N PRO A 37 2.69 2.21 1.25
CA PRO A 37 1.43 1.54 1.58
C PRO A 37 0.19 2.43 1.40
N VAL A 38 0.35 3.75 1.56
CA VAL A 38 -0.73 4.72 1.28
C VAL A 38 -1.05 4.74 -0.22
N SER A 39 -0.03 4.74 -1.08
CA SER A 39 -0.21 4.71 -2.54
C SER A 39 -0.90 3.41 -2.98
N LEU A 40 -0.59 2.27 -2.35
CA LEU A 40 -1.30 1.01 -2.59
C LEU A 40 -2.80 1.13 -2.25
N ALA A 41 -3.13 1.73 -1.10
CA ALA A 41 -4.51 1.91 -0.69
C ALA A 41 -5.28 2.85 -1.63
N LEU A 42 -4.63 3.91 -2.12
CA LEU A 42 -5.23 4.84 -3.10
C LEU A 42 -5.47 4.15 -4.44
N TYR A 43 -4.49 3.41 -4.96
CA TYR A 43 -4.62 2.63 -6.19
C TYR A 43 -5.80 1.65 -6.11
N LEU A 44 -5.87 0.86 -5.04
CA LEU A 44 -6.96 -0.09 -4.84
C LEU A 44 -8.30 0.57 -4.52
N GLY A 45 -8.29 1.79 -3.96
CA GLY A 45 -9.47 2.62 -3.77
C GLY A 45 -10.09 3.04 -5.10
N ALA A 46 -9.27 3.48 -6.06
CA ALA A 46 -9.73 3.79 -7.41
C ALA A 46 -10.32 2.53 -8.09
N CYS A 47 -9.65 1.38 -7.99
CA CYS A 47 -10.18 0.11 -8.49
C CYS A 47 -11.50 -0.29 -7.83
N LEU A 48 -11.66 -0.05 -6.53
CA LEU A 48 -12.91 -0.35 -5.82
C LEU A 48 -14.09 0.45 -6.38
N ILE A 49 -13.90 1.73 -6.68
CA ILE A 49 -14.97 2.59 -7.23
C ILE A 49 -15.43 2.04 -8.58
N GLN A 50 -14.47 1.75 -9.47
CA GLN A 50 -14.77 1.16 -10.79
C GLN A 50 -15.42 -0.23 -10.67
N ALA A 51 -14.96 -1.05 -9.73
CA ALA A 51 -15.56 -2.36 -9.46
C ALA A 51 -16.99 -2.27 -8.91
N ALA A 52 -17.31 -1.22 -8.15
CA ALA A 52 -18.66 -0.99 -7.64
C ALA A 52 -19.62 -0.54 -8.75
N GLU A 53 -19.12 0.17 -9.76
CA GLU A 53 -19.87 0.52 -10.97
C GLU A 53 -20.15 -0.72 -11.83
N ASP A 54 -19.10 -1.52 -12.11
CA ASP A 54 -19.20 -2.73 -12.93
C ASP A 54 -20.03 -3.86 -12.28
N MET A 55 -19.91 -4.01 -10.96
CA MET A 55 -20.58 -5.06 -10.19
C MET A 55 -21.59 -4.44 -9.20
N SER A 56 -22.54 -3.66 -9.70
CA SER A 56 -23.57 -2.98 -8.90
C SER A 56 -24.46 -3.93 -8.07
N TRP A 57 -24.50 -5.20 -8.44
CA TRP A 57 -25.18 -6.28 -7.69
C TRP A 57 -24.38 -6.78 -6.48
N ALA A 58 -23.07 -6.49 -6.39
CA ALA A 58 -22.22 -6.98 -5.33
C ALA A 58 -22.35 -6.11 -4.07
N PRO A 59 -22.46 -6.71 -2.86
CA PRO A 59 -22.54 -5.94 -1.62
C PRO A 59 -21.30 -5.08 -1.39
N ALA A 60 -21.48 -3.80 -1.07
CA ALA A 60 -20.39 -2.84 -0.85
C ALA A 60 -19.36 -3.33 0.18
N GLY A 61 -19.81 -3.94 1.28
CA GLY A 61 -18.92 -4.49 2.30
C GLY A 61 -18.06 -5.67 1.80
N ALA A 62 -18.55 -6.46 0.84
CA ALA A 62 -17.78 -7.53 0.22
C ALA A 62 -16.69 -6.97 -0.70
N LEU A 63 -17.02 -5.95 -1.51
CA LEU A 63 -16.04 -5.26 -2.36
C LEU A 63 -14.98 -4.55 -1.50
N HIS A 64 -15.37 -3.84 -0.45
CA HIS A 64 -14.41 -3.19 0.45
C HIS A 64 -13.43 -4.19 1.07
N ARG A 65 -13.90 -5.32 1.61
CA ARG A 65 -13.00 -6.36 2.16
C ARG A 65 -12.08 -6.96 1.10
N ARG A 66 -12.56 -7.10 -0.14
CA ARG A 66 -11.82 -7.67 -1.26
C ARG A 66 -10.69 -6.76 -1.75
N PHE A 67 -10.95 -5.46 -1.91
CA PHE A 67 -9.97 -4.50 -2.44
C PHE A 67 -9.13 -3.84 -1.33
N ILE A 68 -9.75 -3.43 -0.22
CA ILE A 68 -9.12 -2.60 0.82
C ILE A 68 -8.82 -3.37 2.11
N GLY A 69 -9.60 -4.38 2.45
CA GLY A 69 -9.55 -5.06 3.76
C GLY A 69 -8.21 -5.70 4.14
N TRP A 70 -7.25 -5.75 3.23
CA TRP A 70 -5.92 -6.33 3.43
C TRP A 70 -4.77 -5.34 3.20
N THR A 71 -5.04 -4.08 2.80
CA THR A 71 -3.99 -3.11 2.42
C THR A 71 -3.29 -2.47 3.62
N ARG A 72 -3.97 -2.39 4.78
CA ARG A 72 -3.31 -2.00 6.02
C ARG A 72 -2.35 -3.10 6.46
N GLN A 73 -1.06 -2.81 6.47
CA GLN A 73 -0.14 -3.51 7.35
C GLN A 73 -0.51 -3.12 8.80
N PRO A 74 -0.46 -4.05 9.77
CA PRO A 74 -0.38 -3.65 11.16
C PRO A 74 0.81 -2.70 11.29
N PRO A 75 0.73 -1.63 12.12
CA PRO A 75 1.87 -0.75 12.31
C PRO A 75 3.02 -1.63 12.80
N ASP A 76 4.00 -1.87 11.93
CA ASP A 76 5.31 -2.28 12.40
C ASP A 76 5.87 -1.08 13.17
N VAL A 77 6.44 -1.36 14.33
CA VAL A 77 7.06 -0.38 15.23
C VAL A 77 8.36 0.13 14.57
N GLN A 78 8.27 0.76 13.41
CA GLN A 78 9.43 1.21 12.63
C GLN A 78 9.21 2.58 11.99
N GLN A 79 8.32 3.42 12.54
CA GLN A 79 8.40 4.87 12.34
C GLN A 79 9.43 5.49 13.27
N ARG A 80 10.64 4.92 13.33
CA ARG A 80 11.84 5.57 13.90
C ARG A 80 12.78 5.93 12.75
N CYS A 81 12.23 6.58 11.73
CA CYS A 81 12.95 7.53 10.90
C CYS A 81 12.52 8.95 11.26
N THR A 82 12.35 9.21 12.56
CA THR A 82 12.71 10.52 13.10
C THR A 82 14.21 10.64 12.92
N ALA A 83 14.62 11.36 11.87
CA ALA A 83 15.96 11.91 11.80
C ALA A 83 16.12 12.88 13.00
N THR A 84 16.52 12.35 14.16
CA THR A 84 17.20 13.17 15.15
C THR A 84 18.56 13.45 14.55
N VAL A 85 18.67 14.64 13.95
CA VAL A 85 19.94 15.25 13.56
C VAL A 85 20.91 15.07 14.74
N PRO A 86 22.13 14.51 14.56
CA PRO A 86 23.12 14.55 15.61
C PRO A 86 23.40 16.03 15.90
N ALA A 87 23.18 16.47 17.13
CA ALA A 87 23.64 17.78 17.54
C ALA A 87 25.16 17.83 17.32
N GLU A 88 25.60 18.70 16.42
CA GLU A 88 27.01 19.00 16.19
C GLU A 88 27.64 19.41 17.54
N PRO A 89 28.85 18.92 17.89
CA PRO A 89 29.51 19.40 19.10
C PRO A 89 29.89 20.87 18.92
N ASP A 90 29.41 21.68 19.85
CA ASP A 90 29.65 23.12 19.93
C ASP A 90 31.16 23.41 19.98
N ARG A 91 31.56 24.34 19.12
CA ARG A 91 32.94 24.67 18.79
C ARG A 91 33.36 25.89 19.61
N ASP A 92 33.40 25.78 20.94
CA ASP A 92 33.86 26.85 21.83
C ASP A 92 35.07 26.40 22.67
N GLU A 93 36.24 26.36 22.02
CA GLU A 93 37.55 26.33 22.69
C GLU A 93 38.38 27.53 22.23
N ARG A 94 37.77 28.71 22.33
CA ARG A 94 38.35 29.99 21.90
C ARG A 94 38.32 31.02 23.02
N GLN A 95 38.75 30.69 24.24
CA GLN A 95 39.32 31.67 25.19
C GLN A 95 39.77 31.00 26.49
N GLN A 96 41.08 30.85 26.68
CA GLN A 96 41.78 31.18 27.94
C GLN A 96 43.30 31.06 27.72
N ALA A 97 43.88 32.16 27.24
CA ALA A 97 45.23 32.55 27.55
C ALA A 97 45.15 33.45 28.79
N GLY A 98 45.96 33.16 29.81
CA GLY A 98 46.08 33.92 31.05
C GLY A 98 47.02 33.23 32.01
#